data_AF-A0A534NAB1-F1
#
_entry.id   AF-A0A534NAB1-F1
#
_cell.length_a   1.000
_cell.length_b   1.000
_cell.length_c   1.000
_cell.angle_alpha   90.00
_cell.angle_beta   90.00
_cell.angle_gamma   90.00
#
_symmetry.space_group_name_H-M   'P 1'
#
loop_
_entity.id
_entity.type
_entity.pdbx_description
1 polymer ?
#
loop_
_entity_poly.entity_id
_entity_poly.type
_entity_poly.pdbx_seq_one_letter_code
_entity_poly.pdbx_strand_id
1 'polypeptide(L)'
;MLAILKDAVECLEKYRRSKTPIGRELYQNALAWVEDRGNDWLFSFGNICDLLGFDPDYLREFLLRREYKAARGKIYYSVGSGK
;
A
#
# COMPACT_ATOMS: atom_id res chain seq x y z
N MET A 1 18.38 -0.62 -1.11
CA MET A 1 17.23 -0.24 -0.25
C MET A 1 16.03 -1.19 -0.40
N LEU A 2 16.27 -2.44 -0.82
CA LEU A 2 15.21 -3.43 -1.04
C LEU A 2 14.46 -3.80 0.25
N ALA A 3 15.15 -3.78 1.39
CA ALA A 3 14.53 -4.07 2.68
C ALA A 3 13.36 -3.12 3.01
N ILE A 4 13.48 -1.84 2.68
CA ILE A 4 12.42 -0.83 2.94
C ILE A 4 11.22 -1.09 2.04
N LEU A 5 11.46 -1.31 0.75
CA LEU A 5 10.40 -1.66 -0.19
C LEU A 5 9.70 -2.96 0.22
N LYS A 6 10.47 -3.98 0.61
CA LYS A 6 9.96 -5.26 1.08
C LYS A 6 9.10 -5.10 2.34
N ASP A 7 9.57 -4.34 3.32
CA ASP A 7 8.83 -4.09 4.57
C ASP A 7 7.50 -3.38 4.32
N ALA A 8 7.49 -2.36 3.45
CA ALA A 8 6.26 -1.67 3.06
C ALA A 8 5.25 -2.63 2.38
N VAL A 9 5.72 -3.48 1.46
CA VAL A 9 4.88 -4.48 0.80
C VAL A 9 4.38 -5.52 1.81
N GLU A 10 5.23 -6.00 2.73
CA GLU A 10 4.83 -6.91 3.79
C GLU A 10 3.77 -6.29 4.71
N CYS A 11 3.89 -5.00 5.03
CA CYS A 11 2.89 -4.26 5.79
C CYS A 11 1.55 -4.18 5.05
N LEU A 12 1.57 -3.87 3.74
CA LEU A 12 0.36 -3.86 2.91
C LEU A 12 -0.33 -5.23 2.90
N GLU A 13 0.43 -6.32 2.75
CA GLU A 13 -0.11 -7.68 2.70
C GLU A 13 -0.65 -8.16 4.05
N LYS A 14 0.15 -8.00 5.10
CA LYS A 14 -0.15 -8.51 6.44
C LYS A 14 -1.32 -7.78 7.08
N TYR A 15 -1.39 -6.46 6.92
CA TYR A 15 -2.35 -5.63 7.65
C TYR A 15 -3.58 -5.21 6.84
N ARG A 16 -3.67 -5.63 5.57
CA ARG A 16 -4.81 -5.41 4.66
C ARG A 16 -6.20 -5.63 5.25
N ARG A 17 -6.32 -6.64 6.12
CA ARG A 17 -7.57 -7.06 6.77
C ARG A 17 -7.51 -6.92 8.29
N SER A 18 -6.52 -6.18 8.80
CA SER A 18 -6.37 -6.01 10.24
C SER A 18 -7.58 -5.29 10.84
N LYS A 19 -8.07 -5.83 11.94
CA LYS A 19 -9.12 -5.20 12.75
C LYS A 19 -8.54 -4.39 13.91
N THR A 20 -7.24 -4.51 14.19
CA THR A 20 -6.57 -3.80 15.27
C THR A 20 -6.22 -2.37 14.84
N PRO A 21 -6.28 -1.38 15.76
CA PRO A 21 -5.89 0.00 15.45
C PRO A 21 -4.47 0.11 14.91
N ILE A 22 -3.51 -0.52 15.59
CA ILE A 22 -2.08 -0.52 15.19
C ILE A 22 -1.89 -1.10 13.80
N GLY A 23 -2.56 -2.21 13.47
CA GLY A 23 -2.44 -2.80 12.14
C GLY A 23 -3.03 -1.91 11.06
N ARG A 24 -4.14 -1.21 11.33
CA ARG A 24 -4.72 -0.25 10.37
C ARG A 24 -3.80 0.94 10.14
N GLU A 25 -3.16 1.44 11.19
CA GLU A 25 -2.20 2.54 11.09
C GLU A 25 -0.98 2.13 10.25
N LEU A 26 -0.39 0.96 10.53
CA LEU A 26 0.73 0.43 9.74
C LEU A 26 0.36 0.26 8.26
N TYR A 27 -0.86 -0.23 7.98
CA TYR A 27 -1.37 -0.34 6.63
C TYR A 27 -1.52 1.02 5.94
N GLN A 28 -2.11 2.00 6.63
CA GLN A 28 -2.33 3.35 6.08
C GLN A 28 -1.02 4.08 5.84
N ASN A 29 -0.05 3.95 6.75
CA ASN A 29 1.28 4.55 6.59
C ASN A 29 2.01 3.96 5.37
N ALA A 30 1.97 2.63 5.20
CA ALA A 30 2.56 1.98 4.04
C ALA A 30 1.85 2.40 2.73
N LEU A 31 0.52 2.50 2.74
CA LEU A 31 -0.25 2.93 1.58
C LEU A 31 0.06 4.38 1.21
N ALA A 32 0.04 5.30 2.18
CA ALA A 32 0.36 6.70 1.98
C ALA A 32 1.77 6.89 1.41
N TRP A 33 2.74 6.11 1.91
CA TRP A 33 4.12 6.15 1.39
C TRP A 33 4.21 5.69 -0.08
N VAL A 34 3.43 4.68 -0.48
CA VAL A 34 3.35 4.25 -1.89
C VAL A 34 2.59 5.27 -2.75
N GLU A 35 1.53 5.90 -2.24
CA GLU A 35 0.74 6.90 -2.97
C GLU A 35 1.50 8.21 -3.19
N ASP A 36 2.41 8.54 -2.27
CA ASP A 36 3.20 9.75 -2.33
C ASP A 36 4.00 9.84 -3.64
N ARG A 37 3.91 11.03 -4.25
CA ARG A 37 4.59 11.39 -5.49
C ARG A 37 5.79 12.31 -5.24
N GLY A 38 6.04 12.70 -3.98
CA GLY A 38 7.19 13.49 -3.61
C GLY A 38 8.48 12.69 -3.76
N ASN A 39 9.44 13.24 -4.49
CA ASN A 39 10.80 12.68 -4.61
C ASN A 39 11.84 13.49 -3.81
N ASP A 40 11.38 14.40 -2.95
CA ASP A 40 12.24 15.31 -2.18
C ASP A 40 13.03 14.60 -1.06
N TRP A 41 12.64 13.37 -0.72
CA TRP A 41 13.23 12.60 0.39
C TRP A 41 13.95 11.34 -0.12
N LEU A 42 15.14 11.01 0.40
CA LEU A 42 15.98 9.89 -0.07
C LEU A 42 15.25 8.52 -0.05
N PHE A 43 14.43 8.30 0.96
CA PHE A 43 13.57 7.13 1.14
C PHE A 43 12.14 7.29 0.58
N SER A 44 11.89 8.25 -0.32
CA SER A 44 10.64 8.28 -1.09
C SER A 44 10.47 6.98 -1.87
N PHE A 45 9.22 6.55 -2.06
CA PHE A 45 8.92 5.36 -2.85
C PHE A 45 9.54 5.45 -4.26
N GLY A 46 9.43 6.61 -4.92
CA GLY A 46 10.04 6.87 -6.23
C GLY A 46 11.55 6.63 -6.23
N ASN A 47 12.27 7.32 -5.34
CA ASN A 47 13.73 7.21 -5.22
C ASN A 47 14.20 5.79 -4.90
N ILE A 48 13.46 5.03 -4.07
CA ILE A 48 13.79 3.63 -3.79
C ILE A 48 13.57 2.74 -5.02
N CYS A 49 12.47 2.94 -5.76
CA CYS A 49 12.21 2.19 -6.99
C CYS A 49 13.28 2.46 -8.04
N ASP A 50 13.60 3.72 -8.29
CA ASP A 50 14.63 4.13 -9.26
C ASP A 50 16.00 3.53 -8.89
N LEU A 51 16.40 3.60 -7.61
CA LEU A 51 17.65 3.01 -7.13
C LEU A 51 17.72 1.50 -7.31
N LEU A 52 16.58 0.81 -7.24
CA LEU A 52 16.46 -0.64 -7.43
C LEU A 52 16.26 -1.03 -8.90
N GLY A 53 16.12 -0.07 -9.81
CA GLY A 53 15.89 -0.30 -11.24
C GLY A 53 14.44 -0.64 -11.60
N PHE A 54 13.48 -0.29 -10.75
CA PHE A 54 12.04 -0.43 -11.02
C PHE A 54 11.46 0.87 -11.54
N ASP A 55 10.50 0.77 -12.47
CA ASP A 55 9.64 1.89 -12.83
C ASP A 55 8.70 2.22 -11.64
N PRO A 56 8.81 3.42 -11.04
CA PRO A 56 8.04 3.76 -9.86
C PRO A 56 6.54 3.89 -10.15
N ASP A 57 6.14 4.39 -11.32
CA ASP A 57 4.73 4.57 -11.64
C ASP A 57 4.05 3.22 -11.92
N TYR A 58 4.71 2.32 -12.63
CA TYR A 58 4.25 0.97 -12.87
C TYR A 58 4.10 0.18 -11.57
N LEU A 59 5.13 0.18 -10.72
CA LEU A 59 5.09 -0.58 -9.46
C LEU A 59 4.01 -0.01 -8.53
N ARG A 60 3.86 1.32 -8.49
CA ARG A 60 2.81 1.98 -7.74
C ARG A 60 1.43 1.61 -8.25
N GLU A 61 1.17 1.68 -9.56
CA GLU A 61 -0.12 1.28 -10.13
C GLU A 61 -0.44 -0.16 -9.77
N PHE A 62 0.54 -1.06 -9.88
CA PHE A 62 0.39 -2.47 -9.52
C PHE A 62 -0.02 -2.65 -8.05
N LEU A 63 0.71 -2.02 -7.12
CA LEU A 63 0.45 -2.12 -5.68
C LEU A 63 -0.91 -1.49 -5.32
N LEU A 64 -1.22 -0.31 -5.81
CA LEU A 64 -2.48 0.37 -5.52
C LEU A 64 -3.67 -0.39 -6.12
N ARG A 65 -3.56 -0.85 -7.37
CA ARG A 65 -4.60 -1.66 -8.01
C ARG A 65 -4.83 -2.97 -7.25
N ARG A 66 -3.77 -3.60 -6.75
CA ARG A 66 -3.87 -4.75 -5.85
C ARG A 66 -4.72 -4.33 -4.66
N GLU A 67 -4.34 -3.29 -3.92
CA GLU A 67 -5.00 -2.85 -2.69
C GLU A 67 -6.47 -2.46 -2.86
N TYR A 68 -6.78 -1.60 -3.84
CA TYR A 68 -8.13 -1.17 -4.17
C TYR A 68 -9.07 -2.32 -4.58
N LYS A 69 -8.55 -3.40 -5.17
CA LYS A 69 -9.35 -4.60 -5.48
C LYS A 69 -9.84 -5.32 -4.21
N ALA A 70 -9.08 -5.39 -3.12
CA ALA A 70 -9.63 -5.94 -1.87
C ALA A 70 -10.57 -4.98 -1.15
N ALA A 71 -10.39 -3.68 -1.32
CA ALA A 71 -11.36 -2.71 -0.80
C ALA A 71 -12.73 -2.90 -1.49
N ARG A 72 -12.75 -3.16 -2.81
CA ARG A 72 -13.99 -3.44 -3.57
C ARG A 72 -14.70 -4.74 -3.16
N GLY A 73 -13.99 -5.73 -2.61
CA GLY A 73 -14.62 -6.91 -2.00
C GLY A 73 -15.45 -6.61 -0.74
N LYS A 74 -15.33 -5.40 -0.15
CA LYS A 74 -16.12 -4.96 1.01
C LYS A 74 -17.43 -4.26 0.63
N ILE A 75 -17.59 -3.72 -0.58
CA ILE A 75 -18.84 -3.05 -0.99
C ILE A 75 -20.00 -4.07 -1.07
N TYR A 76 -19.74 -5.31 -1.52
CA TYR A 76 -20.75 -6.38 -1.52
C TYR A 76 -21.13 -6.90 -0.11
N TYR A 77 -20.25 -6.77 0.89
CA TYR A 77 -20.51 -7.27 2.25
C TYR A 77 -21.14 -6.21 3.19
N SER A 78 -21.31 -4.97 2.74
CA SER A 78 -21.96 -3.89 3.53
C SER A 78 -23.33 -3.47 3.00
N VAL A 79 -23.76 -3.97 1.84
CA VAL A 79 -25.10 -3.71 1.25
C VAL A 79 -25.90 -5.03 1.25
N GLY A 80 -26.00 -5.68 2.42
CA GLY A 80 -26.65 -6.99 2.53
C GLY A 80 -26.99 -7.44 3.94
N SER A 81 -27.07 -6.53 4.91
CA SER A 81 -27.63 -6.84 6.23
C SER A 81 -28.22 -5.59 6.84
N GLY A 82 -29.50 -5.38 6.59
CA GLY A 82 -30.26 -4.24 7.07
C GLY A 82 -31.71 -4.33 6.67
N LYS A 83 -32.39 -5.39 7.17
CA LYS A 83 -33.84 -5.62 7.28
C LYS A 83 -34.73 -5.36 6.08
#